data_AF-A0A368CDK6-F1
#
_entry.id   AF-A0A368CDK6-F1
#
_cell.length_a   1.000
_cell.length_b   1.000
_cell.length_c   1.000
_cell.angle_alpha   90.00
_cell.angle_beta   90.00
_cell.angle_gamma   90.00
#
_symmetry.space_group_name_H-M   'P 1'
#
loop_
_entity.id
_entity.type
_entity.pdbx_description
1 polymer ?
#
loop_
_entity_poly.entity_id
_entity_poly.type
_entity_poly.pdbx_seq_one_letter_code
_entity_poly.pdbx_strand_id
1 'polypeptide(L)'
;MSEEPPKIVFPCAYPIKVLGRAESAFQPAVMSVFNQHAAGFSEQDVLVKDSRNGTFQSITITIEAQSEEQLRLIHQDLMDTGLVSMVL
;
A
#
# COMPACT_ATOMS: atom_id res chain seq x y z
N MET A 1 -7.85 36.70 0.67
CA MET A 1 -8.27 35.54 -0.16
C MET A 1 -7.76 34.33 0.58
N SER A 2 -8.66 33.61 1.25
CA SER A 2 -8.27 32.42 2.01
C SER A 2 -7.97 31.32 0.98
N GLU A 3 -6.71 30.95 0.83
CA GLU A 3 -6.34 29.73 0.13
C GLU A 3 -6.86 28.55 0.96
N GLU A 4 -8.10 28.14 0.69
CA GLU A 4 -8.60 26.86 1.19
C GLU A 4 -7.62 25.78 0.69
N PRO A 5 -6.99 25.01 1.59
CA PRO A 5 -6.09 23.95 1.16
C PRO A 5 -6.86 23.04 0.20
N PRO A 6 -6.23 22.57 -0.89
CA PRO A 6 -6.92 21.74 -1.87
C PRO A 6 -7.58 20.58 -1.12
N LYS A 7 -8.91 20.58 -1.08
CA LYS A 7 -9.69 19.51 -0.46
C LYS A 7 -9.34 18.27 -1.26
N ILE A 8 -8.55 17.37 -0.68
CA ILE A 8 -8.33 16.04 -1.25
C ILE A 8 -9.72 15.43 -1.34
N VAL A 9 -10.23 15.31 -2.57
CA VAL A 9 -11.57 14.79 -2.82
C VAL A 9 -11.43 13.28 -2.90
N PHE A 10 -11.87 12.61 -1.85
CA PHE A 10 -12.02 11.18 -1.85
C PHE A 10 -13.38 10.79 -2.46
N PRO A 11 -13.51 9.65 -3.17
CA PRO A 11 -12.47 8.66 -3.40
C PRO A 11 -11.45 9.08 -4.47
N CYS A 12 -10.16 8.74 -4.27
CA CYS A 12 -9.12 8.96 -5.28
C CYS A 12 -8.20 7.74 -5.42
N ALA A 13 -7.68 7.51 -6.62
CA ALA A 13 -6.71 6.45 -6.85
C ALA A 13 -5.35 6.84 -6.25
N TYR A 14 -4.88 6.07 -5.28
CA TYR A 14 -3.64 6.31 -4.56
C TYR A 14 -2.71 5.08 -4.70
N PRO A 15 -1.57 5.21 -5.41
CA PRO A 15 -0.58 4.15 -5.50
C PRO A 15 0.25 4.10 -4.22
N ILE A 16 0.14 3.00 -3.47
CA ILE A 16 0.96 2.72 -2.29
C ILE A 16 2.08 1.77 -2.69
N LYS A 17 3.32 2.15 -2.43
CA LYS A 17 4.49 1.33 -2.69
C LYS A 17 5.06 0.78 -1.38
N VAL A 18 4.95 -0.52 -1.21
CA VAL A 18 5.43 -1.25 -0.04
C VAL A 18 6.77 -1.90 -0.37
N LEU A 19 7.80 -1.58 0.41
CA LEU A 19 9.10 -2.22 0.38
C LEU A 19 9.25 -3.12 1.60
N GLY A 20 9.57 -4.38 1.39
CA GLY A 20 9.80 -5.32 2.49
C GLY A 20 10.81 -6.39 2.11
N ARG A 21 11.03 -7.33 3.03
CA ARG A 21 11.88 -8.49 2.76
C ARG A 21 11.21 -9.39 1.73
N ALA A 22 12.01 -9.93 0.81
CA ALA A 22 11.54 -10.89 -0.18
C ALA A 22 11.33 -12.27 0.47
N GLU A 23 10.32 -12.37 1.32
CA GLU A 23 9.90 -13.61 1.95
C GLU A 23 8.61 -14.10 1.29
N SER A 24 8.41 -15.41 1.22
CA SER A 24 7.18 -16.01 0.67
C SER A 24 5.92 -15.57 1.42
N ALA A 25 6.06 -15.13 2.67
CA ALA A 25 4.99 -14.57 3.49
C ALA A 25 4.69 -13.08 3.20
N PHE A 26 5.59 -12.35 2.53
CA PHE A 26 5.48 -10.89 2.35
C PHE A 26 4.30 -10.52 1.44
N GLN A 27 4.28 -11.05 0.20
CA GLN A 27 3.19 -10.80 -0.74
C GLN A 27 1.80 -11.16 -0.17
N PRO A 28 1.56 -12.36 0.40
CA PRO A 28 0.23 -12.68 0.94
C PRO A 28 -0.12 -11.83 2.16
N ALA A 29 0.84 -11.45 3.02
CA ALA A 29 0.58 -10.56 4.15
C ALA A 29 0.13 -9.17 3.67
N VAL A 30 0.87 -8.58 2.72
CA VAL A 30 0.52 -7.29 2.11
C VAL A 30 -0.86 -7.39 1.45
N MET A 31 -1.09 -8.38 0.58
CA MET A 31 -2.38 -8.57 -0.08
C MET A 31 -3.54 -8.71 0.92
N SER A 32 -3.35 -9.41 2.04
CA SER A 32 -4.37 -9.55 3.08
C SER A 32 -4.76 -8.22 3.70
N VAL A 33 -3.78 -7.37 4.05
CA VAL A 33 -4.05 -6.02 4.59
C VAL A 33 -4.81 -5.19 3.57
N PHE A 34 -4.34 -5.16 2.33
CA PHE A 34 -5.02 -4.41 1.28
C PHE A 34 -6.43 -4.92 1.03
N ASN A 35 -6.68 -6.23 1.05
CA ASN A 35 -8.01 -6.80 0.84
C ASN A 35 -8.97 -6.49 1.99
N GLN A 36 -8.46 -6.30 3.22
CA GLN A 36 -9.27 -5.86 4.37
C GLN A 36 -9.67 -4.38 4.29
N HIS A 37 -8.79 -3.52 3.79
CA HIS A 37 -9.02 -2.07 3.77
C HIS A 37 -9.56 -1.52 2.45
N ALA A 38 -9.27 -2.18 1.34
CA ALA A 38 -9.61 -1.75 -0.02
C ALA A 38 -10.17 -2.94 -0.81
N ALA A 39 -11.46 -3.23 -0.62
CA ALA A 39 -12.17 -4.19 -1.47
C ALA A 39 -12.40 -3.57 -2.86
N GLY A 40 -11.45 -3.73 -3.79
CA GLY A 40 -11.59 -3.18 -5.14
C GLY A 40 -10.32 -3.00 -5.94
N PHE A 41 -9.13 -3.10 -5.35
CA PHE A 41 -7.91 -3.20 -6.15
C PHE A 41 -7.91 -4.56 -6.85
N SER A 42 -7.53 -4.58 -8.12
CA SER A 42 -7.41 -5.83 -8.86
C SER A 42 -5.95 -6.30 -8.86
N GLU A 43 -5.71 -7.59 -9.11
CA GLU A 43 -4.34 -8.12 -9.22
C GLU A 43 -3.51 -7.40 -10.31
N GLN A 44 -4.19 -6.87 -11.33
CA GLN A 44 -3.59 -6.02 -12.38
C GLN A 44 -3.08 -4.66 -11.86
N ASP A 45 -3.61 -4.16 -10.75
CA ASP A 45 -3.15 -2.92 -10.09
C ASP A 45 -1.99 -3.19 -9.11
N VAL A 46 -1.58 -4.46 -9.00
CA VAL A 46 -0.47 -4.90 -8.17
C VAL A 46 0.76 -5.17 -9.04
N LEU A 47 1.81 -4.38 -8.80
CA LEU A 47 3.09 -4.55 -9.44
C LEU A 47 4.11 -5.07 -8.42
N VAL A 48 4.46 -6.35 -8.52
CA VAL A 48 5.51 -6.95 -7.70
C VAL A 48 6.83 -6.87 -8.46
N LYS A 49 7.86 -6.36 -7.79
CA LYS A 49 9.21 -6.27 -8.34
C LYS A 49 10.23 -6.74 -7.33
N ASP A 50 10.97 -7.76 -7.71
CA ASP A 50 12.08 -8.28 -6.92
C ASP A 50 13.31 -7.39 -7.02
N SER A 51 14.04 -7.26 -5.92
CA SER A 51 15.33 -6.61 -5.91
C SER A 51 16.37 -7.47 -6.62
N ARG A 52 17.40 -6.83 -7.18
CA ARG A 52 18.49 -7.50 -7.91
C ARG A 52 19.17 -8.63 -7.13
N ASN A 53 19.23 -8.53 -5.81
CA ASN A 53 19.87 -9.53 -4.94
C ASN A 53 18.88 -10.52 -4.31
N GLY A 54 17.58 -10.41 -4.60
CA GLY A 54 16.54 -11.29 -4.04
C GLY A 54 16.32 -11.14 -2.53
N THR A 55 16.90 -10.14 -1.88
CA THR A 55 16.75 -9.90 -0.42
C THR A 55 15.51 -9.07 -0.08
N PHE A 56 15.12 -8.18 -0.99
CA PHE A 56 14.00 -7.25 -0.81
C PHE A 56 13.06 -7.34 -2.00
N GLN A 57 11.78 -7.08 -1.76
CA GLN A 57 10.75 -7.00 -2.78
C GLN A 57 10.00 -5.68 -2.60
N SER A 58 9.66 -5.05 -3.73
CA SER A 58 8.80 -3.88 -3.76
C SER A 58 7.48 -4.25 -4.42
N ILE A 59 6.38 -3.98 -3.73
CA ILE A 59 5.03 -4.19 -4.23
C ILE A 59 4.38 -2.81 -4.34
N THR A 60 3.94 -2.43 -5.54
CA THR A 60 3.14 -1.23 -5.76
C THR A 60 1.68 -1.66 -5.91
N ILE A 61 0.78 -1.15 -5.09
CA ILE A 61 -0.66 -1.43 -5.16
C ILE A 61 -1.39 -0.10 -5.31
N THR A 62 -2.18 0.02 -6.36
CA THR A 62 -3.07 1.18 -6.53
C THR A 62 -4.40 0.88 -5.88
N ILE A 63 -4.76 1.66 -4.87
CA ILE A 63 -6.05 1.55 -4.19
C ILE A 63 -6.92 2.76 -4.41
N GLU A 64 -8.21 2.60 -4.17
CA GLU A 64 -9.14 3.73 -4.02
C GLU A 64 -9.10 4.20 -2.56
N ALA A 65 -8.34 5.27 -2.30
CA ALA A 65 -8.33 5.95 -1.02
C ALA A 65 -9.67 6.67 -0.82
N GLN A 66 -10.39 6.30 0.23
CA GLN A 66 -11.65 6.91 0.66
C GLN A 66 -11.44 7.95 1.76
N SER A 67 -10.33 7.88 2.51
CA SER A 67 -9.95 8.86 3.53
C SER A 67 -8.48 8.74 3.92
N GLU A 68 -7.94 9.78 4.55
CA GLU A 68 -6.60 9.74 5.17
C GLU A 68 -6.51 8.68 6.28
N GLU A 69 -7.59 8.47 7.03
CA GLU A 69 -7.64 7.48 8.11
C GLU A 69 -7.50 6.06 7.57
N GLN A 70 -8.13 5.75 6.42
CA GLN A 70 -7.95 4.47 5.74
C GLN A 70 -6.47 4.26 5.35
N LEU A 71 -5.81 5.27 4.78
CA LEU A 71 -4.39 5.20 4.42
C LEU A 71 -3.50 4.97 5.65
N ARG A 72 -3.81 5.66 6.75
CA ARG A 72 -3.09 5.52 8.03
C ARG A 72 -3.24 4.11 8.59
N LEU A 73 -4.45 3.54 8.56
CA LEU A 73 -4.72 2.17 9.01
C LEU A 73 -3.97 1.14 8.15
N ILE A 74 -4.01 1.29 6.82
CA ILE A 74 -3.25 0.43 5.91
C ILE A 74 -1.76 0.49 6.22
N HIS A 75 -1.21 1.69 6.35
CA HIS A 75 0.20 1.88 6.67
C HIS A 75 0.57 1.22 8.01
N GLN A 76 -0.27 1.39 9.04
CA GLN A 76 -0.05 0.80 10.35
C GLN A 76 -0.09 -0.73 10.29
N ASP A 77 -1.12 -1.31 9.69
CA ASP A 77 -1.27 -2.77 9.55
C ASP A 77 -0.13 -3.38 8.74
N LEU A 78 0.32 -2.69 7.68
CA LEU A 78 1.49 -3.09 6.90
C LEU A 78 2.75 -3.13 7.77
N MET A 79 3.01 -2.11 8.57
CA MET A 79 4.16 -2.08 9.48
C MET A 79 4.05 -3.14 10.58
N ASP A 80 2.84 -3.40 11.09
CA ASP A 80 2.57 -4.41 12.12
C ASP A 80 2.79 -5.85 11.63
N THR A 81 2.80 -6.09 10.31
CA THR A 81 3.21 -7.40 9.76
C THR A 81 4.66 -7.77 10.12
N GLY A 82 5.51 -6.79 10.43
CA GLY A 82 6.94 -6.98 10.70
C GLY A 82 7.79 -7.37 9.48
N LEU A 83 7.16 -7.56 8.31
CA LEU A 83 7.82 -7.90 7.04
C LEU A 83 8.10 -6.66 6.17
N VAL A 84 7.30 -5.61 6.38
CA VAL A 84 7.42 -4.32 5.70
C VAL A 84 8.52 -3.50 6.36
N SER A 85 9.43 -2.96 5.54
CA SER A 85 10.47 -2.05 5.98
C SER A 85 10.15 -0.59 5.68
N MET A 86 9.39 -0.32 4.61
CA MET A 86 9.07 1.04 4.19
C MET A 86 7.79 1.06 3.34
N VAL A 87 6.99 2.12 3.48
CA VAL A 87 5.81 2.39 2.64
C VAL A 87 5.96 3.81 2.06
N LEU A 88 5.73 3.96 0.76
CA LEU A 88 5.75 5.23 0.02
C LEU A 88 4.43 5.50 -0.69
#